data_AF-A0A1B1LRU9-F1
#
_entry.id   AF-A0A1B1LRU9-F1
#
_cell.length_a   1.000
_cell.length_b   1.000
_cell.length_c   1.000
_cell.angle_alpha   90.00
_cell.angle_beta   90.00
_cell.angle_gamma   90.00
#
_symmetry.space_group_name_H-M   'P 1'
#
loop_
_entity.id
_entity.type
_entity.pdbx_description
1 polymer ?
#
loop_
_entity_poly.entity_id
_entity_poly.type
_entity_poly.pdbx_seq_one_letter_code
_entity_poly.pdbx_strand_id
1 'polypeptide(L)'
;MRQHPRQHEPHNKLSEAERQQILDICNTPEYADLPPNIIVPMLADEGIYIASESTFYRVLKANNQLGKRTRNQAGTSPSRPKVQKACKPNQVWSWDISYLPSKIRGKHYYLYLIMDIFSRKVVGAEVYDQELGEYAAELLQRTTWREKCVQGNITLHSDNGAPMRSYTMLAKMYDLGIASSYSRPRVSNDNPYSESLFKTIKYCPSWPMDGFSSIEDARCWVGHFVDWYNNEHKHSGIKYVTPQQRHCGEDNEILRQRIQVYRRAQLTHPGRWSRQTRDWSYIDEVYLNPEKCAA
;
A
#
# COMPACT_ATOMS: atom_id res chain seq x y z
N MET A 1 -33.19 -26.15 34.88
CA MET A 1 -33.06 -27.27 33.93
C MET A 1 -32.21 -26.82 32.75
N ARG A 2 -30.94 -27.26 32.66
CA ARG A 2 -30.07 -26.95 31.51
C ARG A 2 -30.46 -27.87 30.35
N GLN A 3 -31.00 -27.30 29.27
CA GLN A 3 -31.32 -28.03 28.04
C GLN A 3 -30.04 -28.65 27.46
N HIS A 4 -30.06 -29.96 27.23
CA HIS A 4 -29.01 -30.64 26.49
C HIS A 4 -29.03 -30.16 25.03
N PRO A 5 -27.86 -29.92 24.39
CA PRO A 5 -27.84 -29.56 22.98
C PRO A 5 -28.31 -30.76 22.16
N ARG A 6 -29.39 -30.57 21.39
CA ARG A 6 -29.84 -31.53 20.38
C ARG A 6 -28.71 -31.72 19.37
N GLN A 7 -28.09 -32.90 19.38
CA GLN A 7 -27.18 -33.32 18.32
C GLN A 7 -27.99 -33.53 17.04
N HIS A 8 -28.07 -32.48 16.21
CA HIS A 8 -28.61 -32.62 14.87
C HIS A 8 -27.47 -33.11 13.97
N GLU A 9 -27.36 -34.42 13.78
CA GLU A 9 -26.43 -34.95 12.79
C GLU A 9 -26.95 -34.63 11.38
N PRO A 10 -26.13 -34.02 10.51
CA PRO A 10 -26.56 -33.74 9.14
C PRO A 10 -26.76 -35.06 8.39
N HIS A 11 -27.86 -35.17 7.65
CA HIS A 11 -28.24 -36.36 6.87
C HIS A 11 -27.16 -36.82 5.87
N ASN A 12 -26.25 -35.92 5.48
CA ASN A 12 -25.19 -36.17 4.50
C ASN A 12 -23.84 -36.46 5.17
N LYS A 13 -23.85 -36.90 6.44
CA LYS A 13 -22.64 -37.27 7.17
C LYS A 13 -22.18 -38.64 6.67
N LEU A 14 -20.97 -38.69 6.11
CA LEU A 14 -20.30 -39.96 5.80
C LEU A 14 -20.28 -40.88 7.02
N SER A 15 -20.65 -42.12 6.79
CA SER A 15 -20.50 -43.22 7.73
C SER A 15 -19.02 -43.45 8.07
N GLU A 16 -18.76 -44.13 9.19
CA GLU A 16 -17.40 -44.51 9.57
C GLU A 16 -16.76 -45.46 8.54
N ALA A 17 -17.57 -46.32 7.90
CA ALA A 17 -17.11 -47.20 6.83
C ALA A 17 -16.61 -46.42 5.60
N GLU A 18 -17.35 -45.40 5.14
CA GLU A 18 -16.92 -44.59 3.99
C GLU A 18 -15.69 -43.73 4.32
N ARG A 19 -15.56 -43.27 5.57
CA ARG A 19 -14.36 -42.57 6.03
C ARG A 19 -13.14 -43.48 6.04
N GLN A 20 -13.30 -44.72 6.49
CA GLN A 20 -12.23 -45.71 6.48
C GLN A 20 -11.82 -46.06 5.06
N GLN A 21 -12.79 -46.23 4.15
CA GLN A 21 -12.54 -46.45 2.73
C GLN A 21 -11.72 -45.32 2.08
N ILE A 22 -11.99 -44.06 2.42
CA ILE A 22 -11.17 -42.91 1.98
C ILE A 22 -9.73 -43.03 2.46
N LEU A 23 -9.52 -43.38 3.74
CA LEU A 23 -8.17 -43.54 4.30
C LEU A 23 -7.45 -44.73 3.65
N ASP A 24 -8.10 -45.86 3.48
CA ASP A 24 -7.51 -47.05 2.91
C ASP A 24 -7.02 -46.78 1.48
N ILE A 25 -7.84 -46.12 0.66
CA ILE A 25 -7.47 -45.72 -0.71
C ILE A 25 -6.33 -44.72 -0.71
N CYS A 26 -6.42 -43.66 0.10
CA CYS A 26 -5.34 -42.67 0.15
C CYS A 26 -4.01 -43.23 0.68
N ASN A 27 -4.00 -44.39 1.35
CA ASN A 27 -2.79 -45.04 1.84
C ASN A 27 -2.31 -46.20 0.94
N THR A 28 -2.96 -46.49 -0.20
CA THR A 28 -2.41 -47.46 -1.15
C THR A 28 -1.17 -46.89 -1.84
N PRO A 29 -0.21 -47.72 -2.28
CA PRO A 29 1.03 -47.25 -2.92
C PRO A 29 0.80 -46.38 -4.16
N GLU A 30 -0.34 -46.56 -4.84
CA GLU A 30 -0.71 -45.82 -6.04
C GLU A 30 -1.13 -44.37 -5.74
N TYR A 31 -1.79 -44.13 -4.60
CA TYR A 31 -2.34 -42.82 -4.24
C TYR A 31 -1.63 -42.14 -3.05
N ALA A 32 -0.74 -42.83 -2.34
CA ALA A 32 -0.10 -42.37 -1.10
C ALA A 32 0.62 -41.01 -1.22
N ASP A 33 1.23 -40.73 -2.38
CA ASP A 33 1.97 -39.49 -2.64
C ASP A 33 1.14 -38.44 -3.41
N LEU A 34 -0.12 -38.75 -3.74
CA LEU A 34 -0.99 -37.89 -4.54
C LEU A 34 -1.92 -37.06 -3.64
N PRO A 35 -2.22 -35.80 -4.02
CA PRO A 35 -3.20 -35.00 -3.30
C PRO A 35 -4.65 -35.43 -3.63
N PRO A 36 -5.62 -35.16 -2.76
CA PRO A 36 -7.04 -35.44 -3.03
C PRO A 36 -7.60 -34.86 -4.33
N ASN A 37 -7.07 -33.72 -4.81
CA ASN A 37 -7.49 -33.10 -6.06
C ASN A 37 -7.01 -33.84 -7.32
N ILE A 38 -6.18 -34.89 -7.16
CA ILE A 38 -5.75 -35.80 -8.22
C ILE A 38 -6.37 -37.18 -8.00
N ILE A 39 -6.42 -37.66 -6.75
CA ILE A 39 -7.02 -38.95 -6.39
C ILE A 39 -8.51 -39.01 -6.79
N VAL A 40 -9.29 -37.97 -6.49
CA VAL A 40 -10.74 -37.99 -6.76
C VAL A 40 -11.06 -38.07 -8.26
N PRO A 41 -10.41 -37.29 -9.15
CA PRO A 41 -10.53 -37.50 -10.60
C PRO A 41 -10.09 -38.89 -11.08
N MET A 42 -8.97 -39.43 -10.59
CA MET A 42 -8.50 -40.77 -10.99
C MET A 42 -9.50 -41.86 -10.64
N LEU A 43 -10.09 -41.81 -9.44
CA LEU A 43 -11.16 -42.73 -9.04
C LEU A 43 -12.40 -42.56 -9.94
N ALA A 44 -12.74 -41.33 -10.32
CA ALA A 44 -13.87 -41.07 -11.21
C ALA A 44 -13.63 -41.63 -12.62
N ASP A 45 -12.40 -41.59 -13.13
CA ASP A 45 -12.02 -42.21 -14.41
C ASP A 45 -12.18 -43.74 -14.38
N GLU A 46 -12.02 -44.36 -13.20
CA GLU A 46 -12.28 -45.78 -12.94
C GLU A 46 -13.77 -46.08 -12.62
N GLY A 47 -14.63 -45.06 -12.64
CA GLY A 47 -16.06 -45.19 -12.35
C GLY A 47 -16.41 -45.29 -10.85
N ILE A 48 -15.47 -44.96 -9.97
CA ILE A 48 -15.61 -45.05 -8.52
C ILE A 48 -15.84 -43.65 -7.94
N TYR A 49 -16.96 -43.46 -7.22
CA TYR A 49 -17.22 -42.24 -6.47
C TYR A 49 -17.51 -42.54 -5.00
N ILE A 50 -16.74 -41.90 -4.10
CA ILE A 50 -16.86 -42.09 -2.65
C ILE A 50 -17.33 -40.80 -1.97
N ALA A 51 -16.63 -39.69 -2.22
CA ALA A 51 -16.96 -38.37 -1.67
C ALA A 51 -16.31 -37.25 -2.48
N SER A 52 -16.72 -36.01 -2.20
CA SER A 52 -16.11 -34.81 -2.80
C SER A 52 -14.65 -34.62 -2.37
N GLU A 53 -13.86 -33.91 -3.17
CA GLU A 53 -12.48 -33.51 -2.85
C GLU A 53 -12.37 -32.82 -1.48
N SER A 54 -13.26 -31.87 -1.20
CA SER A 54 -13.34 -31.15 0.08
C SER A 54 -13.53 -32.11 1.27
N THR A 55 -14.20 -33.23 1.03
CA THR A 55 -14.43 -34.25 2.05
C THR A 55 -13.22 -35.14 2.25
N PHE A 56 -12.51 -35.55 1.18
CA PHE A 56 -11.22 -36.22 1.30
C PHE A 56 -10.22 -35.38 2.10
N TYR A 57 -10.09 -34.09 1.78
CA TYR A 57 -9.24 -33.18 2.55
C TYR A 57 -9.62 -33.13 4.03
N ARG A 58 -10.92 -33.09 4.34
CA ARG A 58 -11.41 -33.06 5.73
C ARG A 58 -11.10 -34.37 6.49
N VAL A 59 -11.26 -35.53 5.84
CA VAL A 59 -10.97 -36.84 6.43
C VAL A 59 -9.48 -37.02 6.67
N LEU A 60 -8.63 -36.71 5.68
CA LEU A 60 -7.17 -36.76 5.84
C LEU A 60 -6.65 -35.78 6.89
N LYS A 61 -7.25 -34.58 6.96
CA LYS A 61 -6.92 -33.59 8.01
C LYS A 61 -7.27 -34.11 9.40
N ALA A 62 -8.44 -34.73 9.57
CA ALA A 62 -8.88 -35.28 10.85
C ALA A 62 -7.97 -36.43 11.33
N ASN A 63 -7.35 -37.16 10.40
CA ASN A 63 -6.43 -38.27 10.69
C ASN A 63 -4.94 -37.88 10.59
N ASN A 64 -4.62 -36.59 10.53
CA ASN A 64 -3.25 -36.05 10.43
C ASN A 64 -2.43 -36.59 9.24
N GLN A 65 -3.08 -37.01 8.14
CA GLN A 65 -2.42 -37.55 6.95
C GLN A 65 -2.20 -36.50 5.84
N LEU A 66 -2.48 -35.22 6.12
CA LEU A 66 -2.09 -34.13 5.23
C LEU A 66 -0.66 -33.69 5.54
N GLY A 67 0.29 -34.19 4.75
CA GLY A 67 1.67 -33.69 4.77
C GLY A 67 1.74 -32.20 4.37
N LYS A 68 2.63 -31.44 5.00
CA LYS A 68 2.95 -30.09 4.52
C LYS A 68 3.58 -30.21 3.14
N ARG A 69 2.89 -29.71 2.11
CA ARG A 69 3.54 -29.48 0.82
C ARG A 69 4.69 -28.49 1.04
N THR A 70 5.81 -28.85 0.44
CA THR A 70 7.04 -28.08 0.23
C THR A 70 8.15 -28.22 1.28
N ARG A 71 9.30 -28.66 0.76
CA ARG A 71 10.68 -28.45 1.26
C ARG A 71 11.07 -26.96 1.15
N ASN A 72 10.18 -26.03 1.49
CA ASN A 72 10.51 -24.62 1.62
C ASN A 72 10.83 -24.38 3.09
N GLN A 73 12.12 -24.21 3.36
CA GLN A 73 12.63 -23.71 4.63
C GLN A 73 11.71 -22.60 5.14
N ALA A 74 11.41 -22.64 6.44
CA ALA A 74 10.78 -21.55 7.14
C ALA A 74 11.66 -20.31 7.00
N GLY A 75 11.46 -19.54 5.94
CA GLY A 75 12.05 -18.23 5.78
C GLY A 75 11.56 -17.40 6.97
N THR A 76 12.49 -16.91 7.77
CA THR A 76 12.26 -15.89 8.79
C THR A 76 11.28 -14.87 8.24
N SER A 77 10.10 -14.76 8.85
CA SER A 77 9.15 -13.72 8.49
C SER A 77 9.88 -12.37 8.60
N PRO A 78 9.98 -11.56 7.53
CA PRO A 78 10.73 -10.32 7.60
C PRO A 78 10.17 -9.45 8.72
N SER A 79 11.05 -8.91 9.56
CA SER A 79 10.64 -8.04 10.67
C SER A 79 9.82 -6.87 10.12
N ARG A 80 8.75 -6.49 10.82
CA ARG A 80 7.93 -5.34 10.40
C ARG A 80 8.80 -4.09 10.31
N PRO A 81 8.62 -3.24 9.28
CA PRO A 81 9.36 -2.00 9.17
C PRO A 81 8.99 -1.12 10.37
N LYS A 82 9.97 -0.36 10.88
CA LYS A 82 9.74 0.55 12.00
C LYS A 82 8.70 1.59 11.62
N VAL A 83 7.65 1.71 12.44
CA VAL A 83 6.64 2.78 12.32
C VAL A 83 7.36 4.12 12.29
N GLN A 84 7.11 4.92 11.25
CA GLN A 84 7.59 6.30 11.20
C GLN A 84 6.45 7.24 11.58
N LYS A 85 6.77 8.25 12.38
CA LYS A 85 5.82 9.25 12.86
C LYS A 85 6.29 10.63 12.43
N ALA A 86 5.40 11.41 11.84
CA ALA A 86 5.61 12.81 11.52
C ALA A 86 4.57 13.68 12.25
N CYS A 87 5.06 14.68 12.98
CA CYS A 87 4.26 15.68 13.71
C CYS A 87 4.38 17.09 13.11
N LYS A 88 5.33 17.28 12.19
CA LYS A 88 5.55 18.52 11.47
C LYS A 88 6.08 18.22 10.07
N PRO A 89 6.03 19.20 9.14
CA PRO A 89 6.64 19.06 7.83
C PRO A 89 8.13 18.75 7.91
N ASN A 90 8.64 18.06 6.89
CA ASN A 90 10.03 17.70 6.68
C ASN A 90 10.65 16.82 7.78
N GLN A 91 9.85 15.91 8.35
CA GLN A 91 10.35 14.84 9.23
C GLN A 91 10.43 13.50 8.51
N VAL A 92 9.43 13.18 7.70
CA VAL A 92 9.37 11.92 6.97
C VAL A 92 8.90 12.18 5.55
N TRP A 93 9.73 11.82 4.59
CA TRP A 93 9.43 11.88 3.17
C TRP A 93 9.19 10.48 2.63
N SER A 94 8.15 10.32 1.84
CA SER A 94 7.95 9.16 0.97
C SER A 94 8.51 9.52 -0.40
N TRP A 95 9.26 8.63 -1.03
CA TRP A 95 9.60 8.79 -2.44
C TRP A 95 9.40 7.51 -3.22
N ASP A 96 9.19 7.66 -4.52
CA ASP A 96 9.03 6.55 -5.46
C ASP A 96 9.23 7.04 -6.90
N ILE A 97 9.37 6.09 -7.83
CA ILE A 97 9.55 6.33 -9.26
C ILE A 97 8.37 5.71 -10.01
N SER A 98 7.76 6.46 -10.93
CA SER A 98 6.71 5.94 -11.80
C SER A 98 6.95 6.25 -13.27
N TYR A 99 6.43 5.38 -14.13
CA TYR A 99 6.50 5.53 -15.57
C TYR A 99 5.50 6.58 -16.06
N LEU A 100 5.97 7.47 -16.93
CA LEU A 100 5.15 8.36 -17.74
C LEU A 100 5.09 7.83 -19.18
N PRO A 101 3.89 7.83 -19.80
CA PRO A 101 3.70 7.33 -21.16
C PRO A 101 4.39 8.25 -22.18
N SER A 102 5.01 7.67 -23.22
CA SER A 102 5.48 8.39 -24.40
C SER A 102 4.63 8.04 -25.61
N LYS A 103 4.52 8.98 -26.57
CA LYS A 103 3.95 8.70 -27.90
C LYS A 103 4.77 7.69 -28.70
N ILE A 104 6.05 7.53 -28.38
CA ILE A 104 6.93 6.57 -29.05
C ILE A 104 6.76 5.20 -28.39
N ARG A 105 6.30 4.21 -29.17
CA ARG A 105 6.10 2.84 -28.68
C ARG A 105 7.40 2.26 -28.12
N GLY A 106 7.34 1.72 -26.90
CA GLY A 106 8.49 1.13 -26.21
C GLY A 106 9.41 2.14 -25.52
N LYS A 107 9.11 3.44 -25.61
CA LYS A 107 9.77 4.49 -24.85
C LYS A 107 8.88 4.93 -23.69
N HIS A 108 9.48 5.14 -22.52
CA HIS A 108 8.82 5.71 -21.35
C HIS A 108 9.74 6.75 -20.72
N TYR A 109 9.15 7.67 -19.97
CA TYR A 109 9.91 8.58 -19.10
C TYR A 109 9.71 8.15 -17.64
N TYR A 110 10.63 8.56 -16.78
CA TYR A 110 10.68 8.19 -15.37
C TYR A 110 10.44 9.43 -14.53
N LEU A 111 9.31 9.46 -13.83
CA LEU A 111 8.97 10.50 -12.86
C LEU A 111 9.46 10.07 -11.48
N TYR A 112 10.44 10.81 -10.97
CA TYR A 112 10.94 10.70 -9.60
C TYR A 112 10.18 11.68 -8.75
N LEU A 113 9.61 11.22 -7.64
CA LEU A 113 8.75 12.05 -6.82
C LEU A 113 9.04 11.83 -5.34
N ILE A 114 9.28 12.94 -4.62
CA ILE A 114 9.46 13.00 -3.17
C ILE A 114 8.28 13.80 -2.58
N MET A 115 7.56 13.21 -1.65
CA MET A 115 6.42 13.80 -0.96
C MET A 115 6.64 13.80 0.55
N ASP A 116 6.30 14.91 1.20
CA ASP A 116 6.21 14.99 2.66
C ASP A 116 4.93 14.32 3.17
N ILE A 117 5.05 13.30 4.03
CA ILE A 117 3.87 12.50 4.43
C ILE A 117 2.90 13.29 5.31
N PHE A 118 3.42 14.25 6.08
CA PHE A 118 2.64 15.03 7.04
C PHE A 118 1.72 16.02 6.33
N SER A 119 2.31 16.80 5.42
CA SER A 119 1.63 17.85 4.67
C SER A 119 1.04 17.38 3.36
N ARG A 120 1.43 16.20 2.85
CA ARG A 120 1.14 15.72 1.49
C ARG A 120 1.83 16.51 0.40
N LYS A 121 2.66 17.51 0.73
CA LYS A 121 3.28 18.37 -0.28
C LYS A 121 4.27 17.56 -1.10
N VAL A 122 4.21 17.71 -2.42
CA VAL A 122 5.28 17.26 -3.32
C VAL A 122 6.46 18.21 -3.13
N VAL A 123 7.46 17.73 -2.39
CA VAL A 123 8.67 18.49 -2.04
C VAL A 123 9.79 18.31 -3.06
N GLY A 124 9.71 17.32 -3.95
CA GLY A 124 10.63 17.15 -5.07
C GLY A 124 9.96 16.37 -6.20
N ALA A 125 10.15 16.81 -7.44
CA ALA A 125 9.71 16.07 -8.62
C ALA A 125 10.64 16.37 -9.80
N GLU A 126 10.98 15.34 -10.57
CA GLU A 126 11.78 15.50 -11.80
C GLU A 126 11.52 14.36 -12.77
N VAL A 127 11.66 14.63 -14.07
CA VAL A 127 11.47 13.65 -15.13
C VAL A 127 12.79 13.39 -15.86
N TYR A 128 13.10 12.10 -16.03
CA TYR A 128 14.26 11.61 -16.75
C TYR A 128 13.87 10.60 -17.83
N ASP A 129 14.74 10.37 -18.79
CA ASP A 129 14.60 9.34 -19.83
C ASP A 129 15.17 7.97 -19.41
N GLN A 130 15.88 7.92 -18.28
CA GLN A 130 16.46 6.71 -17.73
C GLN A 130 16.27 6.60 -16.21
N GLU A 131 16.33 5.38 -15.71
CA GLU A 131 16.23 5.08 -14.28
C GLU A 131 17.64 4.93 -13.65
N LEU A 132 18.18 6.01 -13.08
CA LEU A 132 19.53 6.05 -12.49
C LEU A 132 19.52 6.55 -11.04
N GLY A 133 20.39 5.97 -10.22
CA GLY A 133 20.59 6.38 -8.82
C GLY A 133 21.18 7.79 -8.67
N GLU A 134 21.96 8.25 -9.64
CA GLU A 134 22.52 9.61 -9.69
C GLU A 134 21.42 10.67 -9.76
N TYR A 135 20.40 10.45 -10.59
CA TYR A 135 19.24 11.32 -10.72
C TYR A 135 18.41 11.40 -9.43
N ALA A 136 18.31 10.29 -8.68
CA ALA A 136 17.69 10.29 -7.37
C ALA A 136 18.49 11.13 -6.37
N ALA A 137 19.82 10.99 -6.36
CA ALA A 137 20.72 11.74 -5.48
C ALA A 137 20.67 13.26 -5.76
N GLU A 138 20.71 13.65 -7.03
CA GLU A 138 20.57 15.06 -7.45
C GLU A 138 19.21 15.65 -7.07
N LEU A 139 18.12 14.91 -7.30
CA LEU A 139 16.79 15.34 -6.90
C LEU A 139 16.71 15.53 -5.37
N LEU A 140 17.23 14.57 -4.60
CA LEU A 140 17.23 14.64 -3.15
C LEU A 140 18.01 15.85 -2.64
N GLN A 141 19.19 16.11 -3.20
CA GLN A 141 20.01 17.27 -2.85
C GLN A 141 19.28 18.59 -3.12
N ARG A 142 18.75 18.78 -4.33
CA ARG A 142 17.98 19.98 -4.69
C ARG A 142 16.75 20.16 -3.79
N THR A 143 16.04 19.08 -3.50
CA THR A 143 14.86 19.07 -2.63
C THR A 143 15.21 19.50 -1.21
N THR A 144 16.28 18.94 -0.65
CA THR A 144 16.76 19.26 0.71
C THR A 144 17.15 20.73 0.84
N TRP A 145 17.81 21.29 -0.18
CA TRP A 145 18.16 22.71 -0.21
C TRP A 145 16.93 23.61 -0.33
N ARG A 146 16.00 23.27 -1.24
CA ARG A 146 14.77 24.03 -1.44
C ARG A 146 13.91 24.09 -0.19
N GLU A 147 13.78 22.97 0.50
CA GLU A 147 13.03 22.86 1.76
C GLU A 147 13.83 23.37 2.97
N LYS A 148 15.09 23.78 2.79
CA LYS A 148 15.99 24.28 3.84
C LYS A 148 16.17 23.31 5.01
N CYS A 149 16.26 22.02 4.71
CA CYS A 149 16.28 20.95 5.70
C CYS A 149 17.58 20.11 5.69
N VAL A 150 18.70 20.71 5.26
CA VAL A 150 20.02 20.06 5.34
C VAL A 150 20.31 19.72 6.81
N GLN A 151 20.70 18.46 7.08
CA GLN A 151 20.90 17.95 8.44
C GLN A 151 19.65 18.07 9.34
N GLY A 152 18.45 18.16 8.75
CA GLY A 152 17.17 18.35 9.45
C GLY A 152 16.61 17.09 10.13
N ASN A 153 17.38 16.02 10.26
CA ASN A 153 16.93 14.70 10.73
C ASN A 153 15.73 14.14 9.94
N ILE A 154 15.75 14.32 8.62
CA ILE A 154 14.70 13.79 7.74
C ILE A 154 14.87 12.29 7.59
N THR A 155 13.77 11.54 7.65
CA THR A 155 13.75 10.14 7.21
C THR A 155 13.17 10.05 5.81
N LEU A 156 13.91 9.47 4.88
CA LEU A 156 13.44 9.17 3.54
C LEU A 156 13.01 7.71 3.48
N HIS A 157 11.71 7.49 3.29
CA HIS A 157 11.10 6.18 3.12
C HIS A 157 10.92 5.84 1.65
N SER A 158 11.31 4.62 1.29
CA SER A 158 11.32 4.17 -0.09
C SER A 158 10.99 2.69 -0.22
N ASP A 159 10.62 2.30 -1.44
CA ASP A 159 10.55 0.91 -1.80
C ASP A 159 11.93 0.29 -2.08
N ASN A 160 11.95 -1.02 -2.35
CA ASN A 160 13.18 -1.78 -2.58
C ASN A 160 13.66 -1.75 -4.04
N GLY A 161 13.29 -0.72 -4.81
CA GLY A 161 13.70 -0.54 -6.20
C GLY A 161 15.22 -0.41 -6.35
N ALA A 162 15.74 -0.76 -7.53
CA ALA A 162 17.19 -0.74 -7.80
C ALA A 162 17.83 0.66 -7.59
N PRO A 163 17.24 1.79 -8.04
CA PRO A 163 17.81 3.12 -7.79
C PRO A 163 17.84 3.49 -6.32
N MET A 164 16.85 2.99 -5.56
CA MET A 164 16.68 3.29 -4.14
C MET A 164 17.76 2.66 -3.26
N ARG A 165 18.42 1.63 -3.79
CA ARG A 165 19.53 0.91 -3.17
C ARG A 165 20.88 1.22 -3.81
N SER A 166 20.93 2.17 -4.74
CA SER A 166 22.18 2.56 -5.37
C SER A 166 23.15 3.14 -4.34
N TYR A 167 24.43 2.82 -4.50
CA TYR A 167 25.49 3.34 -3.62
C TYR A 167 25.53 4.87 -3.64
N THR A 168 25.38 5.48 -4.82
CA THR A 168 25.36 6.94 -5.00
C THR A 168 24.25 7.60 -4.19
N MET A 169 23.03 7.04 -4.21
CA MET A 169 21.91 7.56 -3.44
C MET A 169 22.18 7.45 -1.93
N LEU A 170 22.65 6.28 -1.46
CA LEU A 170 22.98 6.06 -0.06
C LEU A 170 24.08 7.01 0.45
N ALA A 171 25.14 7.19 -0.35
CA ALA A 171 26.22 8.12 -0.02
C ALA A 171 25.72 9.56 0.07
N LYS A 172 24.85 9.98 -0.85
CA LYS A 172 24.24 11.32 -0.83
C LYS A 172 23.30 11.51 0.36
N MET A 173 22.52 10.50 0.73
CA MET A 173 21.69 10.55 1.93
C MET A 173 22.53 10.75 3.19
N TYR A 174 23.65 10.03 3.31
CA TYR A 174 24.59 10.19 4.43
C TYR A 174 25.18 11.60 4.48
N ASP A 175 25.66 12.12 3.35
CA ASP A 175 26.20 13.48 3.19
C ASP A 175 25.19 14.58 3.61
N LEU A 176 23.91 14.41 3.27
CA LEU A 176 22.84 15.34 3.62
C LEU A 176 22.31 15.17 5.06
N GLY A 177 22.74 14.14 5.79
CA GLY A 177 22.22 13.80 7.12
C GLY A 177 20.79 13.26 7.11
N ILE A 178 20.42 12.50 6.06
CA ILE A 178 19.09 11.93 5.86
C ILE A 178 19.12 10.44 6.21
N ALA A 179 18.21 10.01 7.08
CA ALA A 179 18.06 8.61 7.46
C ALA A 179 17.28 7.82 6.41
N SER A 180 17.71 6.60 6.10
CA SER A 180 16.99 5.71 5.18
C SER A 180 15.99 4.81 5.90
N SER A 181 14.78 4.69 5.35
CA SER A 181 13.78 3.70 5.74
C SER A 181 13.30 2.95 4.50
N TYR A 182 13.17 1.63 4.58
CA TYR A 182 12.80 0.78 3.44
C TYR A 182 11.54 -0.05 3.72
N SER A 183 10.71 -0.26 2.70
CA SER A 183 9.61 -1.23 2.76
C SER A 183 10.10 -2.67 2.92
N ARG A 184 9.20 -3.60 3.27
CA ARG A 184 9.56 -5.03 3.34
C ARG A 184 9.90 -5.58 1.95
N PRO A 185 10.87 -6.49 1.84
CA PRO A 185 11.07 -7.26 0.62
C PRO A 185 9.78 -7.99 0.25
N ARG A 186 9.33 -7.82 -1.01
CA ARG A 186 8.15 -8.50 -1.61
C ARG A 186 6.79 -8.10 -1.01
N VAL A 187 6.66 -6.88 -0.47
CA VAL A 187 5.36 -6.30 -0.12
C VAL A 187 5.23 -4.94 -0.80
N SER A 188 4.41 -4.84 -1.84
CA SER A 188 4.17 -3.59 -2.58
C SER A 188 3.50 -2.51 -1.74
N ASN A 189 2.70 -2.89 -0.74
CA ASN A 189 1.77 -1.98 -0.05
C ASN A 189 2.38 -1.15 1.09
N ASP A 190 3.71 -1.09 1.22
CA ASP A 190 4.38 -0.42 2.35
C ASP A 190 4.70 1.07 2.05
N ASN A 191 4.40 1.56 0.84
CA ASN A 191 4.53 2.98 0.44
C ASN A 191 3.17 3.61 0.02
N PRO A 192 2.13 3.56 0.88
CA PRO A 192 0.76 3.92 0.51
C PRO A 192 0.60 5.38 0.08
N TYR A 193 1.54 6.24 0.49
CA TYR A 193 1.50 7.67 0.19
C TYR A 193 1.94 7.97 -1.23
N SER A 194 3.08 7.45 -1.67
CA SER A 194 3.50 7.57 -3.08
C SER A 194 2.50 6.90 -4.02
N GLU A 195 1.97 5.72 -3.65
CA GLU A 195 0.93 5.05 -4.43
C GLU A 195 -0.34 5.91 -4.61
N SER A 196 -0.83 6.50 -3.51
CA SER A 196 -2.00 7.38 -3.57
C SER A 196 -1.74 8.61 -4.43
N LEU A 197 -0.52 9.16 -4.38
CA LEU A 197 -0.14 10.30 -5.20
C LEU A 197 -0.08 9.95 -6.69
N PHE A 198 0.52 8.81 -7.05
CA PHE A 198 0.53 8.36 -8.44
C PHE A 198 -0.86 8.04 -8.96
N LYS A 199 -1.77 7.58 -8.10
CA LYS A 199 -3.18 7.49 -8.47
C LYS A 199 -3.76 8.88 -8.77
N THR A 200 -3.52 9.87 -7.93
CA THR A 200 -3.97 11.25 -8.22
C THR A 200 -3.42 11.77 -9.54
N ILE A 201 -2.14 11.50 -9.84
CA ILE A 201 -1.47 11.86 -11.10
C ILE A 201 -2.17 11.20 -12.31
N LYS A 202 -2.40 9.88 -12.25
CA LYS A 202 -2.92 9.13 -13.41
C LYS A 202 -4.41 9.35 -13.67
N TYR A 203 -5.15 9.80 -12.67
CA TYR A 203 -6.59 10.02 -12.77
C TYR A 203 -6.98 11.50 -12.83
N CYS A 204 -6.01 12.43 -12.87
CA CYS A 204 -6.33 13.84 -13.03
C CYS A 204 -6.80 14.12 -14.47
N PRO A 205 -7.75 15.06 -14.68
CA PRO A 205 -8.29 15.35 -16.02
C PRO A 205 -7.25 15.76 -17.06
N SER A 206 -6.13 16.37 -16.63
CA SER A 206 -5.04 16.79 -17.51
C SER A 206 -4.07 15.67 -17.88
N TRP A 207 -4.27 14.43 -17.40
CA TRP A 207 -3.37 13.31 -17.67
C TRP A 207 -3.33 12.98 -19.18
N PRO A 208 -2.15 12.93 -19.81
CA PRO A 208 -2.03 12.70 -21.24
C PRO A 208 -2.16 11.22 -21.57
N MET A 209 -3.38 10.81 -21.91
CA MET A 209 -3.71 9.43 -22.29
C MET A 209 -2.90 8.92 -23.49
N ASP A 210 -2.63 9.79 -24.47
CA ASP A 210 -1.84 9.44 -25.67
C ASP A 210 -0.32 9.51 -25.44
N GLY A 211 0.11 9.88 -24.23
CA GLY A 211 1.51 10.04 -23.87
C GLY A 211 2.14 11.38 -24.28
N PHE A 212 3.34 11.61 -23.75
CA PHE A 212 4.13 12.81 -23.99
C PHE A 212 4.92 12.70 -25.31
N SER A 213 5.00 13.81 -26.06
CA SER A 213 5.73 13.87 -27.33
C SER A 213 7.25 13.94 -27.10
N SER A 214 7.68 14.66 -26.07
CA SER A 214 9.08 14.84 -25.67
C SER A 214 9.27 14.73 -24.15
N ILE A 215 10.51 14.68 -23.69
CA ILE A 215 10.80 14.74 -22.25
C ILE A 215 10.54 16.14 -21.70
N GLU A 216 10.72 17.18 -22.51
CA GLU A 216 10.43 18.57 -22.19
C GLU A 216 8.92 18.77 -21.94
N ASP A 217 8.06 18.17 -22.78
CA ASP A 217 6.60 18.18 -22.57
C ASP A 217 6.24 17.52 -21.24
N ALA A 218 6.87 16.38 -20.93
CA ALA A 218 6.66 15.67 -19.68
C ALA A 218 7.09 16.50 -18.46
N ARG A 219 8.27 17.15 -18.52
CA ARG A 219 8.76 18.05 -17.47
C ARG A 219 7.84 19.24 -17.25
N CYS A 220 7.42 19.89 -18.34
CA CYS A 220 6.49 21.02 -18.28
C CYS A 220 5.17 20.63 -17.62
N TRP A 221 4.59 19.50 -18.06
CA TRP A 221 3.36 18.99 -17.49
C TRP A 221 3.49 18.62 -16.01
N VAL A 222 4.57 17.93 -15.63
CA VAL A 222 4.83 17.59 -14.22
C VAL A 222 4.98 18.84 -13.37
N GLY A 223 5.64 19.89 -13.89
CA GLY A 223 5.73 21.19 -13.22
C GLY A 223 4.35 21.79 -12.93
N HIS A 224 3.48 21.85 -13.94
CA HIS A 224 2.10 22.32 -13.77
C HIS A 224 1.28 21.44 -12.83
N PHE A 225 1.43 20.12 -12.92
CA PHE A 225 0.76 19.18 -12.02
C PHE A 225 1.17 19.43 -10.57
N VAL A 226 2.47 19.57 -10.29
CA VAL A 226 3.00 19.79 -8.94
C VAL A 226 2.52 21.11 -8.36
N ASP A 227 2.51 22.18 -9.17
CA ASP A 227 2.00 23.49 -8.75
C ASP A 227 0.51 23.40 -8.38
N TRP A 228 -0.32 22.86 -9.29
CA TRP A 228 -1.74 22.64 -9.04
C TRP A 228 -1.98 21.76 -7.80
N TYR A 229 -1.25 20.64 -7.69
CA TYR A 229 -1.43 19.70 -6.59
C TYR A 229 -1.06 20.34 -5.24
N ASN A 230 0.03 21.09 -5.18
CA ASN A 230 0.47 21.72 -3.94
C ASN A 230 -0.39 22.93 -3.55
N ASN A 231 -0.82 23.74 -4.51
CA ASN A 231 -1.40 25.06 -4.25
C ASN A 231 -2.93 25.12 -4.40
N GLU A 232 -3.53 24.24 -5.21
CA GLU A 232 -4.97 24.29 -5.50
C GLU A 232 -5.72 23.04 -5.03
N HIS A 233 -5.16 21.86 -5.23
CA HIS A 233 -5.82 20.59 -4.91
C HIS A 233 -6.17 20.47 -3.42
N LYS A 234 -7.46 20.27 -3.12
CA LYS A 234 -7.93 20.04 -1.74
C LYS A 234 -7.81 18.56 -1.39
N HIS A 235 -6.78 18.23 -0.64
CA HIS A 235 -6.43 16.83 -0.37
C HIS A 235 -7.24 16.26 0.81
N SER A 236 -7.96 15.16 0.57
CA SER A 236 -8.89 14.58 1.55
C SER A 236 -8.19 14.09 2.83
N GLY A 237 -7.00 13.50 2.69
CA GLY A 237 -6.19 12.98 3.81
C GLY A 237 -5.65 14.04 4.78
N ILE A 238 -5.80 15.33 4.45
CA ILE A 238 -5.45 16.47 5.30
C ILE A 238 -6.65 17.40 5.47
N LYS A 239 -7.86 16.82 5.51
CA LYS A 239 -9.10 17.57 5.74
C LYS A 239 -9.32 18.68 4.71
N TYR A 240 -9.02 18.44 3.43
CA TYR A 240 -9.35 19.34 2.31
C TYR A 240 -8.73 20.75 2.43
N VAL A 241 -7.57 20.87 3.07
CA VAL A 241 -6.67 22.01 2.83
C VAL A 241 -5.73 21.66 1.68
N THR A 242 -5.00 22.63 1.13
CA THR A 242 -3.97 22.30 0.14
C THR A 242 -2.72 21.76 0.83
N PRO A 243 -1.93 20.91 0.15
CA PRO A 243 -0.67 20.45 0.69
C PRO A 243 0.26 21.60 1.11
N GLN A 244 0.31 22.70 0.34
CA GLN A 244 1.09 23.88 0.71
C GLN A 244 0.56 24.57 1.96
N GLN A 245 -0.77 24.75 2.10
CA GLN A 245 -1.38 25.33 3.31
C GLN A 245 -1.02 24.53 4.56
N ARG A 246 -1.06 23.19 4.45
CA ARG A 246 -0.66 22.29 5.54
C ARG A 246 0.83 22.40 5.85
N HIS A 247 1.65 22.51 4.80
CA HIS A 247 3.10 22.61 4.93
C HIS A 247 3.56 23.92 5.59
N CYS A 248 2.86 25.03 5.33
CA CYS A 248 3.12 26.33 5.97
C CYS A 248 2.42 26.51 7.32
N GLY A 249 1.56 25.58 7.74
CA GLY A 249 0.81 25.64 9.00
C GLY A 249 -0.45 26.51 8.99
N GLU A 250 -0.88 26.98 7.81
CA GLU A 250 -2.09 27.79 7.61
C GLU A 250 -3.38 26.99 7.85
N ASP A 251 -3.29 25.66 7.80
CA ASP A 251 -4.43 24.76 7.95
C ASP A 251 -5.12 24.87 9.32
N ASN A 252 -4.37 25.20 10.37
CA ASN A 252 -4.93 25.41 11.71
C ASN A 252 -6.07 26.43 11.71
N GLU A 253 -5.85 27.59 11.09
CA GLU A 253 -6.84 28.66 11.04
C GLU A 253 -7.98 28.30 10.09
N ILE A 254 -7.67 27.70 8.95
CA ILE A 254 -8.68 27.25 7.96
C ILE A 254 -9.64 26.24 8.60
N LEU A 255 -9.13 25.26 9.34
CA LEU A 255 -9.93 24.23 9.99
C LEU A 255 -10.76 24.82 11.14
N ARG A 256 -10.20 25.73 11.93
CA ARG A 256 -10.93 26.47 12.98
C ARG A 256 -12.11 27.24 12.41
N GLN A 257 -11.91 27.97 11.31
CA GLN A 257 -12.99 28.70 10.62
C GLN A 257 -14.07 27.76 10.10
N ARG A 258 -13.71 26.61 9.53
CA ARG A 258 -14.68 25.59 9.06
C ARG A 258 -15.53 25.05 10.20
N ILE A 259 -14.93 24.78 11.37
CA ILE A 259 -15.68 24.36 12.57
C ILE A 259 -16.71 25.42 12.96
N GLN A 260 -16.33 26.69 12.99
CA GLN A 260 -17.24 27.79 13.32
C GLN A 260 -18.40 27.93 12.33
N VAL A 261 -18.12 27.81 11.02
CA VAL A 261 -19.14 27.84 9.96
C VAL A 261 -20.15 26.71 10.14
N TYR A 262 -19.67 25.48 10.37
CA TYR A 262 -20.55 24.32 10.58
C TYR A 262 -21.40 24.46 11.85
N ARG A 263 -20.81 24.95 12.94
CA ARG A 263 -21.52 25.20 14.20
C ARG A 263 -22.62 26.26 14.04
N ARG A 264 -22.33 27.37 13.35
CA ARG A 264 -23.32 28.41 13.03
C ARG A 264 -24.45 27.86 12.17
N ALA A 265 -24.12 27.06 11.15
CA ALA A 265 -25.11 26.46 10.28
C ALA A 265 -26.06 25.52 11.05
N GLN A 266 -25.51 24.68 11.94
CA GLN A 266 -26.28 23.80 12.82
C GLN A 266 -27.26 24.56 13.72
N LEU A 267 -26.80 25.64 14.36
CA LEU A 267 -27.66 26.49 15.19
C LEU A 267 -28.79 27.14 14.38
N THR A 268 -28.53 27.48 13.12
CA THR A 268 -29.51 28.18 12.26
C THR A 268 -30.59 27.25 11.74
N HIS A 269 -30.26 26.00 11.38
CA HIS A 269 -31.22 25.07 10.76
C HIS A 269 -31.13 23.64 11.32
N PRO A 270 -31.31 23.41 12.63
CA PRO A 270 -30.98 22.13 13.27
C PRO A 270 -31.60 20.90 12.59
N GLY A 271 -32.79 21.03 11.99
CA GLY A 271 -33.46 19.96 11.23
C GLY A 271 -32.71 19.45 9.98
N ARG A 272 -31.66 20.13 9.48
CA ARG A 272 -30.82 19.62 8.37
C ARG A 272 -29.77 18.60 8.82
N TRP A 273 -29.53 18.46 10.12
CA TRP A 273 -28.49 17.59 10.66
C TRP A 273 -29.10 16.41 11.42
N SER A 274 -29.10 15.23 10.80
CA SER A 274 -29.50 13.97 11.43
C SER A 274 -28.33 13.19 12.04
N ARG A 275 -27.09 13.61 11.76
CA ARG A 275 -25.84 12.98 12.22
C ARG A 275 -24.81 14.03 12.64
N GLN A 276 -23.69 13.58 13.21
CA GLN A 276 -22.55 14.43 13.49
C GLN A 276 -22.04 15.12 12.22
N THR A 277 -21.54 16.34 12.39
CA THR A 277 -20.91 17.10 11.32
C THR A 277 -19.62 16.45 10.85
N ARG A 278 -19.22 16.80 9.63
CA ARG A 278 -17.89 16.47 9.12
C ARG A 278 -16.81 16.88 10.12
N ASP A 279 -15.90 15.95 10.38
CA ASP A 279 -14.78 16.16 11.27
C ASP A 279 -13.70 17.05 10.62
N TRP A 280 -13.56 18.24 11.17
CA TRP A 280 -12.56 19.25 10.81
C TRP A 280 -11.48 19.40 11.89
N SER A 281 -11.35 18.44 12.81
CA SER A 281 -10.25 18.43 13.77
C SER A 281 -8.90 18.40 13.05
N TYR A 282 -7.93 19.07 13.67
CA TYR A 282 -6.56 19.11 13.23
C TYR A 282 -5.91 17.73 13.38
N ILE A 283 -5.02 17.36 12.44
CA ILE A 283 -4.32 16.08 12.45
C ILE A 283 -2.91 16.32 12.97
N ASP A 284 -2.66 16.12 14.26
CA ASP A 284 -1.34 16.35 14.86
C ASP A 284 -0.27 15.35 14.43
N GLU A 285 -0.69 14.13 14.07
CA GLU A 285 0.23 13.01 13.88
C GLU A 285 -0.11 12.24 12.62
N VAL A 286 0.91 12.02 11.79
CA VAL A 286 0.81 11.19 10.59
C VAL A 286 1.78 10.03 10.70
N TYR A 287 1.26 8.83 10.52
CA TYR A 287 2.03 7.60 10.61
C TYR A 287 2.28 7.01 9.23
N LEU A 288 3.46 6.43 9.06
CA LEU A 288 3.77 5.54 7.96
C LEU A 288 3.95 4.13 8.55
N ASN A 289 3.25 3.16 7.94
CA ASN A 289 3.14 1.78 8.44
C ASN A 289 2.57 1.70 9.87
N PRO A 290 1.36 2.26 10.14
CA PRO A 290 0.76 2.21 11.47
C PRO A 290 0.54 0.76 11.93
N GLU A 291 0.70 0.51 13.23
CA GLU A 291 0.31 -0.78 13.79
C GLU A 291 -1.21 -0.97 13.64
N LYS A 292 -1.65 -2.21 13.39
CA LYS A 292 -3.06 -2.57 13.16
C LYS A 292 -4.04 -2.19 14.31
N CYS A 293 -3.57 -1.57 15.39
CA CYS A 293 -4.41 -1.05 16.48
C CYS A 293 -4.87 0.41 16.29
N ALA A 294 -4.48 1.10 15.20
CA ALA A 294 -5.01 2.42 14.87
C ALA A 294 -5.85 2.37 13.58
N ALA A 295 -7.04 1.77 13.67
CA ALA A 295 -8.10 1.86 12.68
C ALA A 295 -9.46 1.87 13.38
#